data_AF-A0A364K8F5-F1
#
_entry.id   AF-A0A364K8F5-F1
#
_cell.length_a   1.000
_cell.length_b   1.000
_cell.length_c   1.000
_cell.angle_alpha   90.00
_cell.angle_beta   90.00
_cell.angle_gamma   90.00
#
_symmetry.space_group_name_H-M   'P 1'
#
loop_
_entity.id
_entity.type
_entity.pdbx_description
1 polymer ?
#
loop_
_entity_poly.entity_id
_entity_poly.type
_entity_poly.pdbx_seq_one_letter_code
_entity_poly.pdbx_strand_id
1 'polypeptide(L)'
;MKIISIEPTPSPNVMKLNLDESLPTGTSYNFTLKKKENAPKYIIELLNIDGVTGVFQVLDFISIERHPKADWQTVLSKARVVLGEAGHIGVKEQLSPADTKQESEESKSPQSFGEVIVSIQQLRGIPMQIKLVKEGLEERVGLPDRFKEAVMKAQAGTSNLILERKWVEQSPRYGEMKDVGAQVLEEICAAYDQKRLDELVQQVIDDGEVLIQSQSVTAEQVRQALKEAEWEKRYAALERWEPTASHLDLLDQALSDPKPAIRRLAVVYLGMIGGKEVLPYLYKGLRDSSAIVRRTAGDSLSDLGDPDAIPAMSEALRDPNKLVRWRAARFLYEVGDDTALTALKQAMNEPEFEVRMQVQMAVERIEKGEEASGTVWQQMTRGLSQEKEDKE
;
A
#
# COMPACT_ATOMS: atom_id res chain seq x y z
N MET A 1 -10.69 -30.15 -11.73
CA MET A 1 -10.13 -28.86 -11.29
C MET A 1 -11.07 -27.73 -11.63
N LYS A 2 -11.56 -27.02 -10.61
CA LYS A 2 -12.34 -25.78 -10.64
C LYS A 2 -11.81 -24.83 -9.57
N ILE A 3 -12.01 -23.53 -9.75
CA ILE A 3 -11.59 -22.52 -8.77
C ILE A 3 -12.62 -22.44 -7.64
N ILE A 4 -12.19 -22.68 -6.39
CA ILE A 4 -13.00 -22.49 -5.18
C ILE A 4 -12.98 -21.02 -4.77
N SER A 5 -11.79 -20.42 -4.68
CA SER A 5 -11.62 -19.04 -4.26
C SER A 5 -10.36 -18.42 -4.87
N ILE A 6 -10.30 -17.09 -4.87
CA ILE A 6 -9.19 -16.31 -5.41
C ILE A 6 -8.68 -15.40 -4.31
N GLU A 7 -7.40 -15.51 -4.00
CA GLU A 7 -6.72 -14.73 -2.96
C GLU A 7 -5.66 -13.83 -3.61
N PRO A 8 -5.63 -12.53 -3.28
CA PRO A 8 -4.49 -11.70 -3.63
C PRO A 8 -3.27 -12.15 -2.82
N THR A 9 -2.10 -12.12 -3.44
CA THR A 9 -0.83 -12.31 -2.72
C THR A 9 -0.21 -10.95 -2.39
N PRO A 10 0.84 -10.89 -1.54
CA PRO A 10 1.58 -9.66 -1.31
C PRO A 10 2.16 -9.03 -2.59
N SER A 11 2.33 -9.82 -3.66
CA SER A 11 2.68 -9.31 -4.98
C SER A 11 1.40 -8.95 -5.77
N PRO A 12 1.25 -7.70 -6.24
CA PRO A 12 0.06 -7.27 -7.00
C PRO A 12 -0.05 -7.98 -8.38
N ASN A 13 1.05 -8.58 -8.82
CA ASN A 13 1.15 -9.30 -10.08
C ASN A 13 0.91 -10.80 -9.93
N VAL A 14 0.64 -11.28 -8.71
CA VAL A 14 0.39 -12.69 -8.44
C VAL A 14 -0.94 -12.86 -7.71
N MET A 15 -1.80 -13.70 -8.27
CA MET A 15 -3.03 -14.14 -7.61
C MET A 15 -2.98 -15.64 -7.39
N LYS A 16 -3.43 -16.06 -6.21
CA LYS A 16 -3.59 -17.44 -5.82
C LYS A 16 -5.04 -17.87 -6.12
N LEU A 17 -5.19 -18.97 -6.84
CA LEU A 17 -6.45 -19.62 -7.18
C LEU A 17 -6.50 -20.92 -6.39
N ASN A 18 -7.34 -21.00 -5.38
CA ASN A 18 -7.58 -22.26 -4.67
C ASN A 18 -8.50 -23.14 -5.53
N LEU A 19 -8.24 -24.43 -5.57
CA LEU A 19 -8.88 -25.42 -6.44
C LEU A 19 -9.59 -26.50 -5.64
N ASP A 20 -10.55 -27.17 -6.29
CA ASP A 20 -11.27 -28.33 -5.74
C ASP A 20 -10.50 -29.65 -5.76
N GLU A 21 -9.32 -29.67 -6.39
CA GLU A 21 -8.47 -30.85 -6.52
C GLU A 21 -7.04 -30.49 -6.09
N SER A 22 -6.43 -31.34 -5.25
CA SER A 22 -5.03 -31.21 -4.83
C SER A 22 -4.11 -32.09 -5.67
N LEU A 23 -2.92 -31.57 -5.97
CA LEU A 23 -1.80 -32.38 -6.44
C LEU A 23 -1.35 -33.38 -5.37
N PRO A 24 -0.76 -34.53 -5.75
CA PRO A 24 -0.17 -35.47 -4.81
C PRO A 24 0.95 -34.81 -4.00
N THR A 25 1.02 -35.14 -2.71
CA THR A 25 2.02 -34.62 -1.77
C THR A 25 3.44 -34.79 -2.33
N GLY A 26 4.22 -33.70 -2.35
CA GLY A 26 5.57 -33.65 -2.91
C GLY A 26 5.64 -33.24 -4.40
N THR A 27 4.49 -33.03 -5.06
CA THR A 27 4.43 -32.55 -6.44
C THR A 27 4.23 -31.04 -6.47
N SER A 28 5.08 -30.32 -7.20
CA SER A 28 4.87 -28.91 -7.53
C SER A 28 5.21 -28.64 -8.99
N TYR A 29 4.49 -27.69 -9.58
CA TYR A 29 4.69 -27.22 -10.93
C TYR A 29 5.12 -25.76 -10.89
N ASN A 30 6.15 -25.41 -11.64
CA ASN A 30 6.59 -24.03 -11.82
C ASN A 30 6.97 -23.84 -13.28
N PHE A 31 6.10 -23.18 -14.03
CA PHE A 31 6.24 -23.01 -15.46
C PHE A 31 6.16 -21.53 -15.84
N THR A 32 6.91 -21.18 -16.89
CA THR A 32 6.92 -19.83 -17.48
C THR A 32 6.78 -19.96 -18.99
N LEU A 33 6.50 -18.86 -19.70
CA LEU A 33 6.45 -18.86 -21.17
C LEU A 33 7.73 -19.44 -21.83
N LYS A 34 8.89 -19.28 -21.18
CA LYS A 34 10.19 -19.80 -21.65
C LYS A 34 10.46 -21.26 -21.26
N LYS A 35 9.74 -21.79 -20.27
CA LYS A 35 9.90 -23.15 -19.72
C LYS A 35 8.53 -23.80 -19.62
N LYS A 36 7.95 -24.19 -20.76
CA LYS A 36 6.64 -24.88 -20.84
C LYS A 36 6.75 -26.34 -21.31
N GLU A 37 7.96 -26.79 -21.61
CA GLU A 37 8.24 -28.16 -22.03
C GLU A 37 7.90 -29.10 -20.86
N ASN A 38 6.93 -30.00 -21.07
CA ASN A 38 6.34 -30.91 -20.08
C ASN A 38 5.29 -30.32 -19.11
N ALA A 39 4.76 -29.13 -19.37
CA ALA A 39 3.63 -28.61 -18.61
C ALA A 39 2.33 -29.37 -18.93
N PRO A 40 1.47 -29.67 -17.92
CA PRO A 40 0.12 -30.15 -18.15
C PRO A 40 -0.66 -29.22 -19.08
N LYS A 41 -1.60 -29.78 -19.86
CA LYS A 41 -2.34 -29.05 -20.91
C LYS A 41 -3.04 -27.79 -20.37
N TYR A 42 -3.69 -27.87 -19.21
CA TYR A 42 -4.36 -26.72 -18.58
C TYR A 42 -3.36 -25.63 -18.16
N ILE A 43 -2.16 -25.98 -17.71
CA ILE A 43 -1.11 -24.99 -17.39
C ILE A 43 -0.61 -24.30 -18.66
N ILE A 44 -0.47 -25.03 -19.78
CA ILE A 44 -0.12 -24.42 -21.07
C ILE A 44 -1.19 -23.42 -21.51
N GLU A 45 -2.47 -23.79 -21.34
CA GLU A 45 -3.60 -22.90 -21.64
C GLU A 45 -3.61 -21.67 -20.74
N LEU A 46 -3.33 -21.80 -19.44
CA LEU A 46 -3.17 -20.67 -18.52
C LEU A 46 -1.99 -19.76 -18.91
N LEU A 47 -0.84 -20.34 -19.28
CA LEU A 47 0.33 -19.58 -19.73
C LEU A 47 0.09 -18.84 -21.06
N ASN A 48 -0.83 -19.31 -21.89
CA ASN A 48 -1.19 -18.66 -23.15
C ASN A 48 -2.26 -17.55 -22.98
N ILE A 49 -2.76 -17.34 -21.76
CA ILE A 49 -3.60 -16.19 -21.46
C ILE A 49 -2.76 -14.92 -21.63
N ASP A 50 -3.26 -14.00 -22.44
CA ASP A 50 -2.56 -12.74 -22.71
C ASP A 50 -2.22 -12.01 -21.40
N GLY A 51 -0.94 -11.69 -21.25
CA GLY A 51 -0.40 -11.08 -20.05
C GLY A 51 0.06 -12.02 -18.94
N VAL A 52 -0.18 -13.33 -18.99
CA VAL A 52 0.37 -14.28 -18.00
C VAL A 52 1.85 -14.55 -18.26
N THR A 53 2.69 -14.43 -17.23
CA THR A 53 4.15 -14.62 -17.30
C THR A 53 4.61 -15.92 -16.66
N GLY A 54 3.90 -16.38 -15.64
CA GLY A 54 4.24 -17.57 -14.87
C GLY A 54 3.02 -18.24 -14.26
N VAL A 55 3.11 -19.55 -14.06
CA VAL A 55 2.10 -20.35 -13.36
C VAL A 55 2.83 -21.29 -12.41
N PHE A 56 2.49 -21.20 -11.14
CA PHE A 56 2.97 -22.09 -10.09
C PHE A 56 1.79 -22.88 -9.53
N GLN A 57 1.95 -24.18 -9.27
CA GLN A 57 0.93 -25.00 -8.62
C GLN A 57 1.56 -25.90 -7.58
N VAL A 58 0.95 -25.96 -6.41
CA VAL A 58 1.31 -26.92 -5.37
C VAL A 58 0.05 -27.21 -4.55
N LEU A 59 -0.09 -28.46 -4.11
CA LEU A 59 -1.30 -28.91 -3.42
C LEU A 59 -2.57 -28.52 -4.19
N ASP A 60 -3.51 -27.88 -3.53
CA ASP A 60 -4.82 -27.44 -3.99
C ASP A 60 -4.85 -26.01 -4.50
N PHE A 61 -3.70 -25.37 -4.82
CA PHE A 61 -3.73 -24.01 -5.37
C PHE A 61 -2.80 -23.78 -6.56
N ILE A 62 -3.21 -22.86 -7.42
CA ILE A 62 -2.43 -22.31 -8.54
C ILE A 62 -2.17 -20.83 -8.30
N SER A 63 -0.92 -20.41 -8.29
CA SER A 63 -0.54 -19.00 -8.41
C SER A 63 -0.34 -18.63 -9.88
N ILE A 64 -1.12 -17.67 -10.38
CA ILE A 64 -0.90 -17.06 -11.69
C ILE A 64 -0.09 -15.79 -11.48
N GLU A 65 1.01 -15.67 -12.20
CA GLU A 65 1.80 -14.44 -12.30
C GLU A 65 1.49 -13.77 -13.65
N ARG A 66 1.24 -12.47 -13.62
CA ARG A 66 1.01 -11.67 -14.83
C ARG A 66 2.03 -10.55 -14.99
N HIS A 67 2.19 -10.11 -16.23
CA HIS A 67 2.86 -8.86 -16.54
C HIS A 67 2.06 -7.68 -15.95
N PRO A 68 2.71 -6.63 -15.41
CA PRO A 68 2.02 -5.53 -14.73
C PRO A 68 0.96 -4.80 -15.57
N LYS A 69 1.14 -4.75 -16.89
CA LYS A 69 0.19 -4.13 -17.84
C LYS A 69 -1.05 -4.95 -18.18
N ALA A 70 -1.11 -6.22 -17.74
CA ALA A 70 -2.21 -7.11 -18.07
C ALA A 70 -3.40 -6.92 -17.14
N ASP A 71 -4.62 -7.00 -17.66
CA ASP A 71 -5.83 -6.81 -16.85
C ASP A 71 -6.21 -8.10 -16.10
N TRP A 72 -6.33 -8.02 -14.77
CA TRP A 72 -6.71 -9.16 -13.93
C TRP A 72 -8.11 -9.68 -14.28
N GLN A 73 -9.07 -8.82 -14.64
CA GLN A 73 -10.41 -9.27 -14.99
C GLN A 73 -10.39 -10.20 -16.20
N THR A 74 -9.64 -9.82 -17.23
CA THR A 74 -9.43 -10.62 -18.44
C THR A 74 -8.67 -11.92 -18.13
N VAL A 75 -7.61 -11.84 -17.32
CA VAL A 75 -6.80 -13.00 -16.94
C VAL A 75 -7.64 -14.01 -16.15
N LEU A 76 -8.35 -13.57 -15.12
CA LEU A 76 -9.18 -14.44 -14.28
C LEU A 76 -10.39 -15.01 -15.04
N SER A 77 -11.02 -14.21 -15.90
CA SER A 77 -12.12 -14.68 -16.77
C SER A 77 -11.67 -15.82 -17.67
N LYS A 78 -10.50 -15.67 -18.32
CA LYS A 78 -9.94 -16.73 -19.17
C LYS A 78 -9.45 -17.92 -18.33
N ALA A 79 -8.87 -17.68 -17.16
CA ALA A 79 -8.42 -18.75 -16.27
C ALA A 79 -9.58 -19.63 -15.78
N ARG A 80 -10.74 -19.03 -15.47
CA ARG A 80 -11.98 -19.74 -15.15
C ARG A 80 -12.43 -20.66 -16.28
N VAL A 81 -12.37 -20.18 -17.53
CA VAL A 81 -12.69 -21.00 -18.72
C VAL A 81 -11.73 -22.19 -18.87
N VAL A 82 -10.42 -21.95 -18.72
CA VAL A 82 -9.38 -22.99 -18.81
C VAL A 82 -9.53 -24.05 -17.73
N LEU A 83 -9.85 -23.63 -16.50
CA LEU A 83 -10.09 -24.50 -15.35
C LEU A 83 -11.54 -25.01 -15.29
N GLY A 84 -12.22 -25.12 -16.43
CA GLY A 84 -13.45 -25.89 -16.55
C GLY A 84 -14.74 -25.24 -16.04
N GLU A 85 -14.77 -23.92 -15.79
CA GLU A 85 -16.04 -23.19 -15.61
C GLU A 85 -16.69 -22.86 -16.97
N ALA A 86 -17.00 -23.89 -17.76
CA ALA A 86 -17.91 -23.75 -18.89
C ALA A 86 -19.35 -23.95 -18.39
N GLY A 87 -20.08 -22.85 -18.16
CA GLY A 87 -21.56 -22.90 -18.18
C GLY A 87 -22.33 -22.66 -16.88
N HIS A 88 -21.82 -21.89 -15.92
CA HIS A 88 -22.68 -21.29 -14.89
C HIS A 88 -22.43 -19.79 -14.78
N ILE A 89 -23.17 -19.02 -15.60
CA ILE A 89 -23.64 -17.70 -15.20
C ILE A 89 -24.55 -17.94 -13.99
N GLY A 90 -23.94 -17.92 -12.81
CA GLY A 90 -24.58 -17.99 -11.51
C GLY A 90 -24.50 -16.67 -10.76
N VAL A 91 -24.22 -15.57 -11.46
CA VAL A 91 -24.56 -14.23 -10.96
C VAL A 91 -25.94 -13.95 -11.54
N LYS A 92 -26.95 -13.77 -10.68
CA LYS A 92 -28.25 -13.23 -11.10
C LYS A 92 -28.06 -11.78 -11.57
N GLU A 93 -27.62 -11.59 -12.80
CA GLU A 93 -27.78 -10.34 -13.53
C GLU A 93 -29.24 -10.22 -13.96
N GLN A 94 -30.02 -9.45 -13.19
CA GLN A 94 -31.20 -8.80 -13.76
C GLN A 94 -30.72 -7.58 -14.56
N LEU A 95 -30.28 -7.82 -15.79
CA LEU A 95 -30.11 -6.78 -16.80
C LEU A 95 -31.42 -6.70 -17.61
N SER A 96 -32.07 -5.55 -17.52
CA SER A 96 -33.19 -5.17 -18.39
C SER A 96 -32.63 -4.68 -19.72
N PRO A 97 -33.14 -5.12 -20.89
CA PRO A 97 -32.58 -4.73 -22.17
C PRO A 97 -33.28 -3.48 -22.72
N ALA A 98 -32.66 -2.31 -22.55
CA ALA A 98 -32.89 -1.16 -23.41
C ALA A 98 -31.62 -0.30 -23.45
N ASP A 99 -31.33 0.21 -24.65
CA ASP A 99 -30.29 1.19 -24.98
C ASP A 99 -28.90 0.63 -25.33
N THR A 100 -28.87 -0.15 -26.42
CA THR A 100 -27.74 -0.14 -27.35
C THR A 100 -27.89 1.06 -28.29
N LYS A 101 -26.99 2.05 -28.20
CA LYS A 101 -26.48 2.82 -29.37
C LYS A 101 -25.35 3.79 -29.02
N GLN A 102 -24.27 3.67 -29.82
CA GLN A 102 -23.19 4.62 -30.15
C GLN A 102 -22.16 4.91 -29.04
N GLU A 103 -21.00 4.27 -29.08
CA GLU A 103 -19.78 4.53 -29.89
C GLU A 103 -18.87 5.64 -29.35
N SER A 104 -17.60 5.23 -29.20
CA SER A 104 -16.36 6.00 -29.10
C SER A 104 -16.17 6.94 -27.91
N GLU A 105 -15.48 6.45 -26.87
CA GLU A 105 -14.43 7.21 -26.18
C GLU A 105 -13.45 6.24 -25.50
N GLU A 106 -12.17 6.49 -25.76
CA GLU A 106 -10.93 5.93 -25.19
C GLU A 106 -11.06 4.76 -24.19
N SER A 107 -10.65 3.57 -24.63
CA SER A 107 -10.36 2.43 -23.76
C SER A 107 -9.17 2.73 -22.85
N LYS A 108 -9.39 3.43 -21.73
CA LYS A 108 -8.47 3.39 -20.59
C LYS A 108 -8.53 1.98 -20.02
N SER A 109 -7.44 1.24 -20.18
CA SER A 109 -7.18 0.02 -19.43
C SER A 109 -7.49 0.25 -17.94
N PRO A 110 -8.12 -0.70 -17.22
CA PRO A 110 -8.33 -0.57 -15.78
C PRO A 110 -6.98 -0.35 -15.11
N GLN A 111 -6.69 0.89 -14.67
CA GLN A 111 -5.50 1.18 -13.88
C GLN A 111 -5.66 0.40 -12.58
N SER A 112 -4.71 -0.50 -12.29
CA SER A 112 -4.68 -1.11 -10.97
C SER A 112 -4.46 -0.02 -9.93
N PHE A 113 -4.98 -0.16 -8.70
CA PHE A 113 -4.61 0.75 -7.59
C PHE A 113 -3.17 0.55 -7.11
N GLY A 114 -2.30 0.08 -8.00
CA GLY A 114 -0.92 -0.28 -7.77
C GLY A 114 -0.17 0.78 -6.96
N GLU A 115 0.54 0.29 -5.97
CA GLU A 115 1.35 1.08 -5.07
C GLU A 115 2.50 1.74 -5.84
N VAL A 116 2.73 3.01 -5.55
CA VAL A 116 3.95 3.71 -5.94
C VAL A 116 4.96 3.46 -4.84
N ILE A 117 5.93 2.60 -5.13
CA ILE A 117 7.08 2.37 -4.25
C ILE A 117 7.96 3.62 -4.36
N VAL A 118 8.19 4.27 -3.23
CA VAL A 118 9.01 5.47 -3.14
C VAL A 118 10.33 5.12 -2.48
N SER A 119 11.45 5.43 -3.13
CA SER A 119 12.78 5.30 -2.53
C SER A 119 13.52 6.62 -2.64
N ILE A 120 14.19 7.03 -1.57
CA ILE A 120 15.02 8.23 -1.56
C ILE A 120 16.48 7.78 -1.54
N GLN A 121 17.26 8.18 -2.54
CA GLN A 121 18.70 8.00 -2.51
C GLN A 121 19.31 9.02 -1.56
N GLN A 122 20.12 8.57 -0.63
CA GLN A 122 20.77 9.41 0.37
C GLN A 122 22.27 9.13 0.43
N LEU A 123 23.05 10.18 0.69
CA LEU A 123 24.46 10.10 1.09
C LEU A 123 24.55 10.52 2.56
N ARG A 124 24.81 9.58 3.47
CA ARG A 124 24.90 9.82 4.93
C ARG A 124 23.79 10.76 5.48
N GLY A 125 22.55 10.54 5.04
CA GLY A 125 21.38 11.30 5.47
C GLY A 125 21.02 12.52 4.62
N ILE A 126 21.89 12.94 3.68
CA ILE A 126 21.62 14.02 2.71
C ILE A 126 20.83 13.44 1.51
N PRO A 127 19.58 13.87 1.26
CA PRO A 127 18.80 13.41 0.11
C PRO A 127 19.40 13.85 -1.23
N MET A 128 19.32 12.97 -2.23
CA MET A 128 19.88 13.21 -3.56
C MET A 128 18.83 13.15 -4.67
N GLN A 129 18.04 12.08 -4.67
CA GLN A 129 17.11 11.77 -5.74
C GLN A 129 15.96 10.93 -5.21
N ILE A 130 14.76 11.14 -5.77
CA ILE A 130 13.59 10.31 -5.51
C ILE A 130 13.44 9.34 -6.67
N LYS A 131 13.23 8.06 -6.36
CA LYS A 131 12.86 7.02 -7.32
C LYS A 131 11.46 6.55 -6.99
N LEU A 132 10.61 6.53 -8.01
CA LEU A 132 9.24 6.07 -7.96
C LEU A 132 9.13 4.85 -8.85
N VAL A 133 8.53 3.76 -8.33
CA VAL A 133 8.28 2.56 -9.11
C VAL A 133 6.81 2.20 -9.00
N LYS A 134 6.11 2.13 -10.13
CA LYS A 134 4.71 1.65 -10.22
C LYS A 134 4.59 0.71 -11.41
N GLU A 135 4.09 -0.51 -11.19
CA GLU A 135 3.85 -1.48 -12.26
C GLU A 135 5.08 -1.74 -13.18
N GLY A 136 6.29 -1.71 -12.60
CA GLY A 136 7.55 -1.88 -13.33
C GLY A 136 8.02 -0.66 -14.12
N LEU A 137 7.26 0.44 -14.13
CA LEU A 137 7.72 1.74 -14.62
C LEU A 137 8.52 2.44 -13.53
N GLU A 138 9.69 2.97 -13.88
CA GLU A 138 10.55 3.75 -12.99
C GLU A 138 10.55 5.22 -13.43
N GLU A 139 10.24 6.12 -12.51
CA GLU A 139 10.39 7.57 -12.67
C GLU A 139 11.38 8.10 -11.64
N ARG A 140 12.22 9.06 -12.05
CA ARG A 140 13.19 9.70 -11.16
C ARG A 140 12.95 11.19 -11.09
N VAL A 141 12.84 11.70 -9.87
CA VAL A 141 12.67 13.13 -9.60
C VAL A 141 13.94 13.67 -8.94
N GLY A 142 14.53 14.68 -9.57
CA GLY A 142 15.70 15.39 -9.04
C GLY A 142 15.31 16.40 -7.96
N LEU A 143 16.16 16.56 -6.96
CA LEU A 143 15.99 17.58 -5.92
C LEU A 143 16.56 18.95 -6.38
N PRO A 144 16.13 20.07 -5.75
CA PRO A 144 16.67 21.40 -6.04
C PRO A 144 18.19 21.50 -5.86
N ASP A 145 18.81 22.49 -6.50
CA ASP A 145 20.28 22.59 -6.60
C ASP A 145 20.99 22.66 -5.23
N ARG A 146 20.35 23.23 -4.21
CA ARG A 146 20.89 23.24 -2.84
C ARG A 146 21.25 21.85 -2.29
N PHE A 147 20.50 20.81 -2.68
CA PHE A 147 20.81 19.43 -2.29
C PHE A 147 22.03 18.89 -3.04
N LYS A 148 22.16 19.23 -4.32
CA LYS A 148 23.34 18.84 -5.12
C LYS A 148 24.60 19.51 -4.57
N GLU A 149 24.52 20.79 -4.23
CA GLU A 149 25.61 21.54 -3.62
C GLU A 149 26.00 20.95 -2.26
N ALA A 150 25.03 20.60 -1.41
CA ALA A 150 25.28 19.93 -0.14
C ALA A 150 26.01 18.60 -0.35
N VAL A 151 25.52 17.76 -1.27
CA VAL A 151 26.18 16.50 -1.63
C VAL A 151 27.61 16.73 -2.14
N MET A 152 27.84 17.75 -2.97
CA MET A 152 29.17 18.11 -3.49
C MET A 152 30.13 18.51 -2.37
N LYS A 153 29.67 19.31 -1.40
CA LYS A 153 30.48 19.68 -0.24
C LYS A 153 30.80 18.48 0.65
N ALA A 154 29.81 17.61 0.88
CA ALA A 154 29.97 16.39 1.68
C ALA A 154 30.96 15.38 1.07
N GLN A 155 31.28 15.47 -0.24
CA GLN A 155 32.26 14.60 -0.88
C GLN A 155 33.66 14.71 -0.26
N ALA A 156 34.00 15.88 0.31
CA ALA A 156 35.30 16.08 0.96
C ALA A 156 35.51 15.17 2.19
N GLY A 157 34.42 14.74 2.84
CA GLY A 157 34.45 13.82 3.99
C GLY A 157 34.16 12.36 3.62
N THR A 158 34.03 12.04 2.34
CA THR A 158 33.63 10.70 1.88
C THR A 158 34.81 9.98 1.23
N SER A 159 35.10 8.76 1.71
CA SER A 159 36.16 7.91 1.14
C SER A 159 35.77 7.35 -0.23
N ASN A 160 34.48 7.00 -0.41
CA ASN A 160 33.94 6.51 -1.67
C ASN A 160 32.44 6.82 -1.83
N LEU A 161 32.13 7.80 -2.67
CA LEU A 161 30.77 8.29 -2.89
C LEU A 161 29.80 7.26 -3.45
N ILE A 162 30.29 6.26 -4.17
CA ILE A 162 29.43 5.25 -4.78
C ILE A 162 29.02 4.21 -3.73
N LEU A 163 29.94 3.87 -2.83
CA LEU A 163 29.71 2.87 -1.78
C LEU A 163 28.85 3.41 -0.64
N GLU A 164 28.95 4.70 -0.33
CA GLU A 164 28.26 5.30 0.82
C GLU A 164 26.84 5.80 0.51
N ARG A 165 26.41 5.75 -0.77
CA ARG A 165 25.03 6.03 -1.16
C ARG A 165 24.14 4.84 -0.88
N LYS A 166 23.00 5.08 -0.25
CA LYS A 166 21.96 4.06 -0.03
C LYS A 166 20.61 4.52 -0.54
N TRP A 167 19.83 3.56 -1.03
CA TRP A 167 18.41 3.75 -1.26
C TRP A 167 17.67 3.47 0.04
N VAL A 168 16.92 4.44 0.55
CA VAL A 168 16.05 4.28 1.70
C VAL A 168 14.61 4.21 1.18
N GLU A 169 14.01 3.03 1.30
CA GLU A 169 12.62 2.81 0.97
C GLU A 169 11.71 3.57 1.96
N GLN A 170 10.67 4.18 1.42
CA GLN A 170 9.65 4.89 2.19
C GLN A 170 8.34 4.10 2.14
N SER A 171 7.40 4.42 3.04
CA SER A 171 6.06 3.83 2.98
C SER A 171 5.43 4.03 1.60
N PRO A 172 4.82 2.98 1.01
CA PRO A 172 4.20 3.08 -0.30
C PRO A 172 3.17 4.21 -0.39
N ARG A 173 3.09 4.84 -1.55
CA ARG A 173 2.13 5.90 -1.88
C ARG A 173 1.15 5.42 -2.94
N TYR A 174 0.02 6.08 -3.09
CA TYR A 174 -1.03 5.66 -4.02
C TYR A 174 -1.50 6.85 -4.83
N GLY A 175 -1.82 6.61 -6.10
CA GLY A 175 -2.20 7.63 -7.07
C GLY A 175 -1.28 7.62 -8.30
N GLU A 176 -1.21 8.78 -8.94
CA GLU A 176 -0.35 8.99 -10.12
C GLU A 176 1.09 9.26 -9.70
N MET A 177 2.06 8.65 -10.39
CA MET A 177 3.49 8.78 -10.04
C MET A 177 3.94 10.24 -10.00
N LYS A 178 3.47 11.07 -10.95
CA LYS A 178 3.80 12.49 -11.01
C LYS A 178 3.34 13.26 -9.76
N ASP A 179 2.12 13.02 -9.31
CA ASP A 179 1.55 13.70 -8.13
C ASP A 179 2.25 13.23 -6.84
N VAL A 180 2.52 11.92 -6.74
CA VAL A 180 3.30 11.34 -5.64
C VAL A 180 4.70 11.95 -5.62
N GLY A 181 5.37 12.04 -6.78
CA GLY A 181 6.69 12.64 -6.91
C GLY A 181 6.73 14.10 -6.47
N ALA A 182 5.75 14.90 -6.88
CA ALA A 182 5.64 16.29 -6.48
C ALA A 182 5.41 16.45 -4.96
N GLN A 183 4.56 15.61 -4.37
CA GLN A 183 4.31 15.62 -2.92
C GLN A 183 5.56 15.25 -2.12
N VAL A 184 6.22 14.14 -2.49
CA VAL A 184 7.44 13.69 -1.81
C VAL A 184 8.56 14.72 -1.95
N LEU A 185 8.68 15.35 -3.13
CA LEU A 185 9.61 16.45 -3.36
C LEU A 185 9.34 17.63 -2.42
N GLU A 186 8.08 18.06 -2.30
CA GLU A 186 7.67 19.16 -1.43
C GLU A 186 7.97 18.84 0.05
N GLU A 187 7.64 17.62 0.48
CA GLU A 187 7.90 17.11 1.83
C GLU A 187 9.41 17.09 2.16
N ILE A 188 10.25 16.61 1.23
CA ILE A 188 11.71 16.63 1.40
C ILE A 188 12.24 18.07 1.46
N CYS A 189 11.72 18.96 0.60
CA CYS A 189 12.14 20.35 0.61
C CYS A 189 11.76 21.07 1.91
N ALA A 190 10.60 20.75 2.47
CA ALA A 190 10.18 21.26 3.77
C ALA A 190 11.03 20.69 4.91
N ALA A 191 11.28 19.38 4.93
CA ALA A 191 12.04 18.73 6.00
C ALA A 191 13.51 19.16 6.05
N TYR A 192 14.13 19.47 4.91
CA TYR A 192 15.55 19.82 4.79
C TYR A 192 15.72 21.28 4.38
N ASP A 193 15.69 22.18 5.38
CA ASP A 193 16.10 23.57 5.19
C ASP A 193 17.62 23.69 4.96
N GLN A 194 18.07 24.88 4.55
CA GLN A 194 19.49 25.10 4.26
C GLN A 194 20.37 24.84 5.49
N LYS A 195 19.89 25.23 6.68
CA LYS A 195 20.60 25.05 7.93
C LYS A 195 20.84 23.57 8.22
N ARG A 196 19.82 22.71 8.11
CA ARG A 196 19.93 21.26 8.30
C ARG A 196 20.86 20.65 7.26
N LEU A 197 20.83 21.09 6.01
CA LEU A 197 21.75 20.61 4.98
C LEU A 197 23.20 20.94 5.33
N ASP A 198 23.48 22.17 5.76
CA ASP A 198 24.83 22.59 6.14
C ASP A 198 25.33 21.81 7.39
N GLU A 199 24.46 21.56 8.37
CA GLU A 199 24.75 20.72 9.54
C GLU A 199 25.11 19.28 9.15
N LEU A 200 24.32 18.66 8.25
CA LEU A 200 24.60 17.32 7.73
C LEU A 200 25.92 17.27 6.95
N VAL A 201 26.21 18.28 6.14
CA VAL A 201 27.48 18.38 5.40
C VAL A 201 28.65 18.43 6.36
N GLN A 202 28.57 19.27 7.40
CA GLN A 202 29.64 19.40 8.39
C GLN A 202 29.86 18.08 9.14
N GLN A 203 28.78 17.39 9.53
CA GLN A 203 28.85 16.07 10.17
C GLN A 203 29.55 15.02 9.28
N VAL A 204 29.32 15.05 7.97
CA VAL A 204 30.00 14.14 7.04
C VAL A 204 31.49 14.47 6.91
N ILE A 205 31.86 15.76 6.95
CA ILE A 205 33.26 16.21 6.85
C ILE A 205 34.06 15.87 8.11
N ASP A 206 33.46 15.98 9.29
CA ASP A 206 34.12 15.81 10.59
C ASP A 206 34.39 14.34 10.99
N ASP A 207 33.99 13.38 10.15
CA ASP A 207 33.88 11.92 10.32
C ASP A 207 34.55 11.26 11.56
N GLY A 208 33.73 10.60 12.37
CA GLY A 208 34.15 9.72 13.46
C GLY A 208 32.96 9.01 14.09
N GLU A 209 32.35 8.04 13.38
CA GLU A 209 31.35 7.11 13.92
C GLU A 209 30.19 7.74 14.73
N VAL A 210 29.76 8.95 14.42
CA VAL A 210 28.52 9.46 15.00
C VAL A 210 27.37 8.81 14.22
N LEU A 211 26.87 7.72 14.80
CA LEU A 211 25.55 7.17 14.49
C LEU A 211 24.57 8.34 14.31
N ILE A 212 23.76 8.26 13.27
CA ILE A 212 22.64 9.16 13.00
C ILE A 212 21.67 9.06 14.19
N GLN A 213 22.02 9.61 15.34
CA GLN A 213 21.04 10.16 16.25
C GLN A 213 20.62 11.42 15.53
N SER A 214 19.54 11.29 14.75
CA SER A 214 18.71 12.44 14.39
C SER A 214 18.70 13.34 15.63
N GLN A 215 19.02 14.62 15.46
CA GLN A 215 18.74 15.59 16.52
C GLN A 215 17.22 15.62 16.68
N SER A 216 16.71 14.67 17.46
CA SER A 216 15.30 14.48 17.73
C SER A 216 14.85 15.76 18.40
N VAL A 217 13.91 16.45 17.77
CA VAL A 217 13.39 17.69 18.34
C VAL A 217 12.50 17.33 19.52
N THR A 218 12.61 18.10 20.60
CA THR A 218 11.78 17.90 21.78
C THR A 218 10.32 18.27 21.51
N ALA A 219 9.39 17.71 22.29
CA ALA A 219 7.97 18.04 22.16
C ALA A 219 7.69 19.55 22.33
N GLU A 220 8.47 20.26 23.16
CA GLU A 220 8.33 21.72 23.31
C GLU A 220 8.81 22.47 22.06
N GLN A 221 9.89 22.02 21.41
CA GLN A 221 10.31 22.59 20.13
C GLN A 221 9.27 22.36 19.03
N VAL A 222 8.64 21.18 19.00
CA VAL A 222 7.52 20.91 18.08
C VAL A 222 6.34 21.83 18.40
N ARG A 223 5.97 21.98 19.67
CA ARG A 223 4.88 22.87 20.10
C ARG A 223 5.10 24.32 19.68
N GLN A 224 6.34 24.79 19.75
CA GLN A 224 6.71 26.13 19.29
C GLN A 224 6.70 26.22 17.76
N ALA A 225 7.30 25.23 17.09
CA ALA A 225 7.34 25.18 15.63
C ALA A 225 5.93 25.15 15.03
N LEU A 226 4.97 24.41 15.59
CA LEU A 226 3.58 24.36 15.12
C LEU A 226 2.85 25.73 15.14
N LYS A 227 3.43 26.77 15.75
CA LYS A 227 2.91 28.15 15.74
C LYS A 227 3.51 29.01 14.62
N GLU A 228 4.53 28.53 13.92
CA GLU A 228 5.17 29.25 12.81
C GLU A 228 4.21 29.42 11.63
N ALA A 229 4.29 30.57 10.96
CA ALA A 229 3.47 30.87 9.79
C ALA A 229 3.84 29.95 8.60
N GLU A 230 5.14 29.74 8.38
CA GLU A 230 5.67 28.89 7.32
C GLU A 230 5.47 27.41 7.64
N TRP A 231 4.76 26.69 6.77
CA TRP A 231 4.44 25.29 7.01
C TRP A 231 5.67 24.38 6.94
N GLU A 232 6.71 24.79 6.21
CA GLU A 232 7.97 24.08 6.08
C GLU A 232 8.64 23.91 7.45
N LYS A 233 8.62 24.96 8.28
CA LYS A 233 9.17 24.90 9.64
C LYS A 233 8.37 23.94 10.52
N ARG A 234 7.03 23.99 10.40
CA ARG A 234 6.13 23.09 11.12
C ARG A 234 6.38 21.63 10.74
N TYR A 235 6.47 21.35 9.44
CA TYR A 235 6.74 20.02 8.89
C TYR A 235 8.14 19.52 9.27
N ALA A 236 9.18 20.35 9.17
CA ALA A 236 10.56 19.98 9.52
C ALA A 236 10.75 19.66 11.00
N ALA A 237 10.00 20.33 11.88
CA ALA A 237 9.98 19.98 13.30
C ALA A 237 9.22 18.66 13.50
N LEU A 238 8.03 18.53 12.92
CA LEU A 238 7.21 17.34 13.07
C LEU A 238 7.93 16.07 12.54
N GLU A 239 8.60 16.14 11.39
CA GLU A 239 9.31 15.01 10.75
C GLU A 239 10.51 14.50 11.57
N ARG A 240 11.18 15.38 12.31
CA ARG A 240 12.34 15.03 13.16
C ARG A 240 11.94 14.57 14.56
N TRP A 241 10.66 14.53 14.85
CA TRP A 241 10.15 14.19 16.16
C TRP A 241 9.76 12.72 16.23
N GLU A 242 9.99 12.11 17.39
CA GLU A 242 9.55 10.76 17.72
C GLU A 242 8.42 10.87 18.75
N PRO A 243 7.15 10.95 18.32
CA PRO A 243 6.03 11.06 19.23
C PRO A 243 5.74 9.74 19.93
N THR A 244 5.08 9.83 21.08
CA THR A 244 4.62 8.70 21.90
C THR A 244 3.18 8.96 22.31
N ALA A 245 2.53 7.98 22.96
CA ALA A 245 1.15 8.11 23.44
C ALA A 245 0.92 9.30 24.42
N SER A 246 1.97 9.86 25.04
CA SER A 246 1.84 11.07 25.87
C SER A 246 1.67 12.36 25.07
N HIS A 247 1.81 12.31 23.75
CA HIS A 247 1.85 13.48 22.87
C HIS A 247 0.67 13.57 21.90
N LEU A 248 -0.43 12.88 22.20
CA LEU A 248 -1.63 12.89 21.36
C LEU A 248 -2.24 14.29 21.21
N ASP A 249 -2.05 15.17 22.18
CA ASP A 249 -2.50 16.58 22.12
C ASP A 249 -1.81 17.35 20.98
N LEU A 250 -0.50 17.17 20.83
CA LEU A 250 0.30 17.80 19.78
C LEU A 250 0.00 17.20 18.41
N LEU A 251 -0.24 15.90 18.33
CA LEU A 251 -0.67 15.26 17.09
C LEU A 251 -2.08 15.71 16.67
N ASP A 252 -3.00 15.94 17.62
CA ASP A 252 -4.32 16.52 17.31
C ASP A 252 -4.25 17.96 16.82
N GLN A 253 -3.32 18.75 17.37
CA GLN A 253 -3.00 20.07 16.85
C GLN A 253 -2.50 19.96 15.40
N ALA A 254 -1.58 19.04 15.12
CA ALA A 254 -1.06 18.79 13.77
C ALA A 254 -2.13 18.25 12.79
N LEU A 255 -3.11 17.47 13.27
CA LEU A 255 -4.28 17.06 12.50
C LEU A 255 -5.20 18.22 12.10
N SER A 256 -5.02 19.39 12.70
CA SER A 256 -5.80 20.59 12.40
C SER A 256 -5.02 21.60 11.55
N ASP A 257 -3.82 21.22 11.07
CA ASP A 257 -2.96 22.11 10.28
C ASP A 257 -3.57 22.42 8.90
N PRO A 258 -3.44 23.67 8.39
CA PRO A 258 -3.88 24.01 7.04
C PRO A 258 -3.24 23.14 5.94
N LYS A 259 -1.99 22.69 6.12
CA LYS A 259 -1.24 21.91 5.13
C LYS A 259 -1.57 20.41 5.25
N PRO A 260 -2.07 19.77 4.17
CA PRO A 260 -2.37 18.33 4.19
C PRO A 260 -1.18 17.43 4.49
N ALA A 261 0.04 17.82 4.13
CA ALA A 261 1.26 17.05 4.40
C ALA A 261 1.51 16.90 5.92
N ILE A 262 1.26 17.95 6.71
CA ILE A 262 1.39 17.93 8.17
C ILE A 262 0.31 17.04 8.78
N ARG A 263 -0.94 17.19 8.35
CA ARG A 263 -2.05 16.32 8.80
C ARG A 263 -1.78 14.85 8.47
N ARG A 264 -1.30 14.57 7.26
CA ARG A 264 -0.92 13.21 6.82
C ARG A 264 0.18 12.63 7.71
N LEU A 265 1.21 13.41 8.02
CA LEU A 265 2.30 12.97 8.89
C LEU A 265 1.81 12.70 10.32
N ALA A 266 0.92 13.53 10.85
CA ALA A 266 0.28 13.28 12.15
C ALA A 266 -0.49 11.95 12.16
N VAL A 267 -1.26 11.65 11.11
CA VAL A 267 -1.95 10.34 10.97
C VAL A 267 -0.96 9.18 10.93
N VAL A 268 0.15 9.30 10.20
CA VAL A 268 1.19 8.26 10.18
C VAL A 268 1.72 8.01 11.59
N TYR A 269 2.04 9.06 12.34
CA TYR A 269 2.53 8.92 13.70
C TYR A 269 1.50 8.32 14.66
N LEU A 270 0.22 8.66 14.52
CA LEU A 270 -0.85 8.02 15.27
C LEU A 270 -0.92 6.51 14.97
N GLY A 271 -0.77 6.12 13.71
CA GLY A 271 -0.65 4.70 13.33
C GLY A 271 0.58 4.01 13.92
N MET A 272 1.73 4.69 13.96
CA MET A 272 2.96 4.16 14.55
C MET A 272 2.89 4.03 16.08
N ILE A 273 2.22 4.95 16.77
CA ILE A 273 1.96 4.86 18.21
C ILE A 273 1.05 3.65 18.49
N GLY A 274 0.01 3.48 17.68
CA GLY A 274 -0.95 2.38 17.83
C GLY A 274 -1.76 2.47 19.13
N GLY A 275 -2.43 1.37 19.47
CA GLY A 275 -3.31 1.28 20.64
C GLY A 275 -4.73 1.83 20.41
N LYS A 276 -5.63 1.57 21.35
CA LYS A 276 -7.03 2.03 21.25
C LYS A 276 -7.16 3.55 21.43
N GLU A 277 -6.22 4.16 22.16
CA GLU A 277 -6.20 5.59 22.44
C GLU A 277 -6.03 6.47 21.20
N VAL A 278 -5.46 5.94 20.10
CA VAL A 278 -5.30 6.71 18.86
C VAL A 278 -6.54 6.70 17.98
N LEU A 279 -7.49 5.80 18.22
CA LEU A 279 -8.67 5.60 17.37
C LEU A 279 -9.49 6.89 17.15
N PRO A 280 -9.81 7.71 18.17
CA PRO A 280 -10.55 8.95 17.96
C PRO A 280 -9.87 9.92 16.99
N TYR A 281 -8.53 9.96 16.99
CA TYR A 281 -7.73 10.81 16.12
C TYR A 281 -7.64 10.25 14.70
N LEU A 282 -7.55 8.92 14.55
CA LEU A 282 -7.62 8.26 13.24
C LEU A 282 -9.01 8.43 12.61
N TYR A 283 -10.10 8.42 13.40
CA TYR A 283 -11.44 8.72 12.89
C TYR A 283 -11.58 10.17 12.41
N LYS A 284 -10.91 11.12 13.08
CA LYS A 284 -10.79 12.51 12.58
C LYS A 284 -10.05 12.54 11.24
N GLY A 285 -8.97 11.77 11.11
CA GLY A 285 -8.23 11.60 9.85
C GLY A 285 -9.08 11.01 8.72
N LEU A 286 -9.96 10.04 9.01
CA LEU A 286 -10.92 9.48 8.04
C LEU A 286 -11.96 10.51 7.53
N ARG A 287 -12.10 11.66 8.19
CA ARG A 287 -13.03 12.73 7.80
C ARG A 287 -12.32 13.97 7.24
N ASP A 288 -11.02 13.85 6.97
CA ASP A 288 -10.21 14.95 6.44
C ASP A 288 -10.67 15.41 5.05
N SER A 289 -10.48 16.69 4.73
CA SER A 289 -10.80 17.23 3.40
C SER A 289 -9.95 16.63 2.28
N SER A 290 -8.72 16.20 2.59
CA SER A 290 -7.79 15.56 1.67
C SER A 290 -7.97 14.06 1.63
N ALA A 291 -8.24 13.51 0.44
CA ALA A 291 -8.37 12.07 0.23
C ALA A 291 -7.10 11.29 0.62
N ILE A 292 -5.92 11.92 0.50
CA ILE A 292 -4.65 11.29 0.87
C ILE A 292 -4.59 11.08 2.39
N VAL A 293 -5.04 12.08 3.17
CA VAL A 293 -5.08 11.98 4.65
C VAL A 293 -6.11 10.94 5.07
N ARG A 294 -7.32 10.95 4.47
CA ARG A 294 -8.35 9.93 4.74
C ARG A 294 -7.86 8.52 4.44
N ARG A 295 -7.20 8.33 3.29
CA ARG A 295 -6.60 7.04 2.94
C ARG A 295 -5.51 6.64 3.94
N THR A 296 -4.63 7.57 4.33
CA THR A 296 -3.63 7.31 5.37
C THR A 296 -4.25 6.91 6.70
N ALA A 297 -5.38 7.49 7.09
CA ALA A 297 -6.09 7.06 8.29
C ALA A 297 -6.63 5.63 8.15
N GLY A 298 -7.21 5.31 6.99
CA GLY A 298 -7.63 3.94 6.67
C GLY A 298 -6.48 2.93 6.71
N ASP A 299 -5.30 3.28 6.16
CA ASP A 299 -4.09 2.45 6.25
C ASP A 299 -3.69 2.21 7.71
N SER A 300 -3.61 3.27 8.52
CA SER A 300 -3.24 3.14 9.93
C SER A 300 -4.24 2.31 10.73
N LEU A 301 -5.54 2.39 10.40
CA LEU A 301 -6.56 1.53 10.99
C LEU A 301 -6.44 0.07 10.55
N SER A 302 -6.11 -0.19 9.28
CA SER A 302 -5.77 -1.52 8.79
C SER A 302 -4.54 -2.11 9.48
N ASP A 303 -3.49 -1.32 9.67
CA ASP A 303 -2.28 -1.79 10.35
C ASP A 303 -2.55 -2.11 11.83
N LEU A 304 -3.37 -1.30 12.49
CA LEU A 304 -3.78 -1.52 13.88
C LEU A 304 -4.69 -2.75 14.03
N GLY A 305 -5.61 -2.95 13.08
CA GLY A 305 -6.50 -4.10 13.05
C GLY A 305 -7.51 -4.18 14.19
N ASP A 306 -7.86 -3.04 14.80
CA ASP A 306 -8.79 -3.00 15.94
C ASP A 306 -10.26 -3.06 15.49
N PRO A 307 -11.05 -4.05 15.93
CA PRO A 307 -12.47 -4.17 15.57
C PRO A 307 -13.33 -2.95 15.94
N ASP A 308 -12.93 -2.12 16.91
CA ASP A 308 -13.66 -0.90 17.26
C ASP A 308 -13.74 0.08 16.06
N ALA A 309 -12.86 -0.06 15.06
CA ALA A 309 -12.88 0.74 13.83
C ALA A 309 -13.88 0.27 12.76
N ILE A 310 -14.54 -0.89 12.94
CA ILE A 310 -15.53 -1.43 11.97
C ILE A 310 -16.63 -0.41 11.60
N PRO A 311 -17.25 0.32 12.53
CA PRO A 311 -18.27 1.31 12.18
C PRO A 311 -17.72 2.45 11.30
N ALA A 312 -16.52 2.95 11.62
CA ALA A 312 -15.89 4.03 10.87
C ALA A 312 -15.46 3.58 9.46
N MET A 313 -14.92 2.37 9.34
CA MET A 313 -14.54 1.80 8.04
C MET A 313 -15.77 1.42 7.20
N SER A 314 -16.87 1.02 7.83
CA SER A 314 -18.17 0.83 7.15
C SER A 314 -18.71 2.14 6.57
N GLU A 315 -18.54 3.27 7.27
CA GLU A 315 -18.86 4.60 6.74
C GLU A 315 -17.96 4.95 5.53
N ALA A 316 -16.66 4.65 5.63
CA ALA A 316 -15.66 4.94 4.61
C ALA A 316 -15.85 4.18 3.28
N LEU A 317 -16.67 3.11 3.24
CA LEU A 317 -17.13 2.48 2.00
C LEU A 317 -17.91 3.44 1.09
N ARG A 318 -18.38 4.58 1.60
CA ARG A 318 -19.12 5.60 0.83
C ARG A 318 -18.26 6.81 0.46
N ASP A 319 -16.95 6.75 0.69
CA ASP A 319 -16.05 7.86 0.41
C ASP A 319 -16.04 8.22 -1.08
N PRO A 320 -16.00 9.51 -1.47
CA PRO A 320 -15.92 9.89 -2.88
C PRO A 320 -14.63 9.37 -3.55
N ASN A 321 -13.55 9.17 -2.80
CA ASN A 321 -12.29 8.67 -3.32
C ASN A 321 -12.24 7.14 -3.28
N LYS A 322 -12.01 6.53 -4.44
CA LYS A 322 -11.95 5.08 -4.62
C LYS A 322 -10.84 4.38 -3.82
N LEU A 323 -9.70 5.03 -3.57
CA LEU A 323 -8.62 4.45 -2.76
C LEU A 323 -9.02 4.35 -1.29
N VAL A 324 -9.82 5.31 -0.79
CA VAL A 324 -10.37 5.26 0.57
C VAL A 324 -11.39 4.13 0.67
N ARG A 325 -12.30 4.00 -0.31
CA ARG A 325 -13.25 2.88 -0.37
C ARG A 325 -12.56 1.52 -0.46
N TRP A 326 -11.52 1.42 -1.28
CA TRP A 326 -10.70 0.21 -1.39
C TRP A 326 -10.09 -0.19 -0.05
N ARG A 327 -9.51 0.77 0.67
CA ARG A 327 -8.92 0.53 1.99
C ARG A 327 -9.99 0.13 3.02
N ALA A 328 -11.15 0.76 2.98
CA ALA A 328 -12.30 0.40 3.81
C ALA A 328 -12.75 -1.05 3.58
N ALA A 329 -12.92 -1.44 2.32
CA ALA A 329 -13.29 -2.81 1.96
C ALA A 329 -12.23 -3.83 2.42
N ARG A 330 -10.94 -3.52 2.22
CA ARG A 330 -9.84 -4.37 2.67
C ARG A 330 -9.79 -4.54 4.19
N PHE A 331 -9.97 -3.46 4.96
CA PHE A 331 -10.06 -3.55 6.43
C PHE A 331 -11.21 -4.46 6.87
N LEU A 332 -12.39 -4.31 6.27
CA LEU A 332 -13.57 -5.11 6.64
C LEU A 332 -13.41 -6.57 6.21
N TYR A 333 -12.67 -6.84 5.14
CA TYR A 333 -12.21 -8.19 4.85
C TYR A 333 -11.29 -8.72 5.95
N GLU A 334 -10.28 -7.96 6.39
CA GLU A 334 -9.28 -8.44 7.36
C GLU A 334 -9.84 -8.58 8.79
N VAL A 335 -10.75 -7.69 9.22
CA VAL A 335 -11.15 -7.50 10.63
C VAL A 335 -12.68 -7.52 10.83
N GLY A 336 -13.47 -7.32 9.78
CA GLY A 336 -14.92 -7.12 9.88
C GLY A 336 -15.69 -8.30 10.50
N ASP A 337 -16.86 -8.00 11.06
CA ASP A 337 -17.80 -8.97 11.59
C ASP A 337 -19.20 -8.78 10.98
N ASP A 338 -20.20 -9.50 11.49
CA ASP A 338 -21.58 -9.42 11.02
C ASP A 338 -22.15 -7.99 10.99
N THR A 339 -21.63 -7.08 11.84
CA THR A 339 -22.09 -5.69 11.89
C THR A 339 -21.73 -4.92 10.62
N ALA A 340 -20.68 -5.33 9.89
CA ALA A 340 -20.25 -4.73 8.64
C ALA A 340 -21.09 -5.16 7.43
N LEU A 341 -21.80 -6.30 7.50
CA LEU A 341 -22.49 -6.91 6.35
C LEU A 341 -23.48 -5.96 5.67
N THR A 342 -24.21 -5.15 6.44
CA THR A 342 -25.18 -4.22 5.87
C THR A 342 -24.48 -3.18 4.97
N ALA A 343 -23.37 -2.62 5.43
CA ALA A 343 -22.61 -1.63 4.67
C ALA A 343 -21.92 -2.26 3.45
N LEU A 344 -21.33 -3.45 3.62
CA LEU A 344 -20.70 -4.19 2.53
C LEU A 344 -21.71 -4.58 1.43
N LYS A 345 -22.91 -5.06 1.80
CA LYS A 345 -23.97 -5.41 0.84
C LYS A 345 -24.44 -4.19 0.04
N GLN A 346 -24.47 -3.01 0.65
CA GLN A 346 -24.77 -1.77 -0.07
C GLN A 346 -23.66 -1.37 -1.05
N ALA A 347 -22.41 -1.73 -0.76
CA ALA A 347 -21.25 -1.49 -1.61
C ALA A 347 -21.04 -2.57 -2.70
N MET A 348 -21.88 -3.60 -2.81
CA MET A 348 -21.74 -4.69 -3.79
C MET A 348 -21.80 -4.22 -5.25
N ASN A 349 -22.50 -3.11 -5.51
CA ASN A 349 -22.63 -2.51 -6.84
C ASN A 349 -21.57 -1.43 -7.11
N GLU A 350 -20.45 -1.47 -6.38
CA GLU A 350 -19.35 -0.53 -6.55
C GLU A 350 -18.80 -0.55 -8.00
N PRO A 351 -18.67 0.61 -8.67
CA PRO A 351 -18.18 0.67 -10.05
C PRO A 351 -16.72 0.24 -10.19
N GLU A 352 -15.86 0.59 -9.23
CA GLU A 352 -14.43 0.30 -9.30
C GLU A 352 -14.15 -1.19 -9.01
N PHE A 353 -13.59 -1.89 -10.00
CA PHE A 353 -13.42 -3.34 -9.97
C PHE A 353 -12.69 -3.85 -8.72
N GLU A 354 -11.55 -3.25 -8.35
CA GLU A 354 -10.78 -3.72 -7.20
C GLU A 354 -11.51 -3.49 -5.87
N VAL A 355 -12.27 -2.40 -5.74
CA VAL A 355 -13.09 -2.17 -4.55
C VAL A 355 -14.20 -3.21 -4.47
N ARG A 356 -14.92 -3.43 -5.58
CA ARG A 356 -15.99 -4.43 -5.67
C ARG A 356 -15.49 -5.84 -5.33
N MET A 357 -14.31 -6.22 -5.83
CA MET A 357 -13.68 -7.50 -5.50
C MET A 357 -13.42 -7.62 -3.99
N GLN A 358 -12.83 -6.61 -3.36
CA GLN A 358 -12.58 -6.61 -1.91
C GLN A 358 -13.89 -6.68 -1.10
N VAL A 359 -14.93 -5.96 -1.53
CA VAL A 359 -16.25 -6.01 -0.89
C VAL A 359 -16.84 -7.41 -0.98
N GLN A 360 -16.79 -8.05 -2.15
CA GLN A 360 -17.30 -9.42 -2.34
C GLN A 360 -16.57 -10.42 -1.46
N MET A 361 -15.24 -10.35 -1.39
CA MET A 361 -14.43 -11.19 -0.51
C MET A 361 -14.80 -10.99 0.97
N ALA A 362 -14.99 -9.75 1.40
CA ALA A 362 -15.40 -9.43 2.77
C ALA A 362 -16.77 -10.03 3.10
N VAL A 363 -17.77 -9.88 2.21
CA VAL A 363 -19.10 -10.47 2.40
C VAL A 363 -19.01 -11.99 2.47
N GLU A 364 -18.31 -12.62 1.53
CA GLU A 364 -18.20 -14.08 1.47
C GLU A 364 -17.55 -14.65 2.73
N ARG A 365 -16.45 -14.04 3.20
CA ARG A 365 -15.77 -14.46 4.43
C ARG A 365 -16.72 -14.38 5.63
N ILE A 366 -17.36 -13.22 5.82
CA ILE A 366 -18.22 -12.98 6.98
C ILE A 366 -19.45 -13.90 6.95
N GLU A 367 -20.10 -14.09 5.80
CA GLU A 367 -21.28 -14.96 5.67
C GLU A 367 -20.96 -16.45 5.87
N LYS A 368 -19.75 -16.90 5.53
CA LYS A 368 -19.28 -18.26 5.82
C LYS A 368 -18.91 -18.47 7.30
N GLY A 369 -18.92 -17.41 8.12
CA GLY A 369 -18.48 -17.46 9.51
C GLY A 369 -16.98 -17.72 9.65
N GLU A 370 -16.20 -17.42 8.60
CA GLU A 370 -14.75 -17.53 8.65
C GLU A 370 -14.20 -16.44 9.57
N GLU A 371 -13.37 -16.84 10.54
CA GLU A 371 -12.73 -15.89 11.45
C GLU A 371 -11.95 -14.83 10.64
N ALA A 372 -11.96 -13.59 11.16
CA ALA A 372 -11.16 -12.51 10.64
C ALA A 372 -9.70 -12.99 10.52
N SER A 373 -9.17 -12.99 9.29
CA SER A 373 -7.80 -13.47 9.04
C SER A 373 -6.76 -12.63 9.79
N GLY A 374 -7.15 -11.43 10.27
CA GLY A 374 -6.26 -10.46 10.90
C GLY A 374 -5.47 -9.71 9.84
N THR A 375 -4.71 -8.70 10.27
CA THR A 375 -3.87 -7.92 9.35
C THR A 375 -2.79 -8.81 8.74
N VAL A 376 -2.27 -8.46 7.55
CA VAL A 376 -1.17 -9.23 6.91
C VAL A 376 0.01 -9.43 7.87
N TRP A 377 0.29 -8.45 8.74
CA TRP A 377 1.33 -8.55 9.76
C TRP A 377 0.99 -9.54 10.88
N GLN A 378 -0.26 -9.55 11.35
CA GLN A 378 -0.74 -10.55 12.33
C GLN A 378 -0.69 -11.97 11.74
N GLN A 379 -1.03 -12.13 10.46
CA GLN A 379 -0.93 -13.41 9.75
C GLN A 379 0.53 -13.88 9.65
N MET A 380 1.46 -12.99 9.27
CA MET A 380 2.89 -13.30 9.21
C MET A 380 3.47 -13.67 10.58
N THR A 381 3.03 -12.99 11.65
CA THR A 381 3.54 -13.23 13.01
C THR A 381 3.00 -14.55 13.59
N ARG A 382 1.73 -14.91 13.33
CA ARG A 382 1.18 -16.22 13.70
C ARG A 382 1.94 -17.37 13.05
N GLY A 383 2.30 -17.25 11.77
CA GLY A 383 3.11 -18.25 11.06
C GLY A 383 4.50 -18.45 11.67
N LEU A 384 5.16 -17.36 12.07
CA LEU A 384 6.48 -17.41 12.73
C LEU A 384 6.43 -18.01 14.14
N SER A 385 5.31 -17.87 14.85
CA SER A 385 5.10 -18.47 16.17
C SER A 385 4.78 -19.98 16.08
N GLN A 386 3.97 -20.40 15.10
CA GLN A 386 3.67 -21.81 14.86
C GLN A 386 4.91 -22.60 14.41
N GLU A 387 5.79 -22.01 13.59
CA GLU A 387 7.07 -22.65 13.21
C GLU A 387 8.05 -22.84 14.39
N LYS A 388 7.87 -22.11 15.49
CA LYS A 388 8.67 -22.30 16.72
C LYS A 388 8.08 -23.38 17.61
N GLU A 389 6.76 -23.48 17.72
CA GLU A 389 6.09 -24.52 18.50
C GLU A 389 6.22 -25.92 17.84
N ASP A 390 6.28 -26.00 16.52
CA ASP A 390 6.50 -27.28 15.80
C ASP A 390 7.96 -27.75 15.81
N LYS A 391 8.89 -26.96 16.38
CA LYS A 391 10.33 -27.28 16.48
C LYS A 391 10.82 -27.55 17.91
N GLU A 392 9.95 -27.44 18.91
CA GLU A 392 10.18 -27.89 20.30
C GLU A 392 9.45 -29.22 20.56
#